data_AF-A0A336NEA6-F1
#
_entry.id   AF-A0A336NEA6-F1
#
_cell.length_a   1.000
_cell.length_b   1.000
_cell.length_c   1.000
_cell.angle_alpha   90.00
_cell.angle_beta   90.00
_cell.angle_gamma   90.00
#
_symmetry.space_group_name_H-M   'P 1'
#
loop_
_entity.id
_entity.type
_entity.pdbx_description
1 polymer ?
#
loop_
_entity_poly.entity_id
_entity_poly.type
_entity_poly.pdbx_seq_one_letter_code
_entity_poly.pdbx_strand_id
1 'polypeptide(L)'
;MITEICMKNVASFKQATLNTDKRINLIYGLNGVGKSTISNYFYDVNQPCFSNCSHSSTSQDPILVYNQKFIHDNFFVQDSLKGIFSLSKKNKEAESKIIQASNNKNQLQQALDEKVNEQKLLQKSFQDQKHKR
;
A
#
# COMPACT_ATOMS: atom_id res chain seq x y z
N MET A 1 2.62 17.19 -24.82
CA MET A 1 3.19 15.87 -25.22
C MET A 1 4.57 15.76 -24.62
N ILE A 2 4.90 14.64 -23.98
CA ILE A 2 6.23 14.43 -23.39
C ILE A 2 7.27 14.36 -24.51
N THR A 3 8.31 15.16 -24.41
CA THR A 3 9.40 15.25 -25.40
C THR A 3 10.72 14.70 -24.89
N GLU A 4 10.93 14.73 -23.58
CA GLU A 4 12.16 14.26 -22.95
C GLU A 4 11.85 13.63 -21.59
N ILE A 5 12.58 12.56 -21.26
CA ILE A 5 12.56 11.90 -19.97
C ILE A 5 14.01 11.70 -19.52
N CYS A 6 14.38 12.23 -18.36
CA CYS A 6 15.71 12.06 -17.78
C CYS A 6 15.61 11.26 -16.47
N MET A 7 16.32 10.14 -16.40
CA MET A 7 16.41 9.28 -15.22
C MET A 7 17.86 9.26 -14.73
N LYS A 8 18.09 9.61 -13.46
CA LYS A 8 19.44 9.69 -12.88
C LYS A 8 19.47 9.20 -11.44
N ASN A 9 20.49 8.39 -11.13
CA ASN A 9 20.74 7.84 -9.80
C ASN A 9 19.49 7.19 -9.15
N VAL A 10 18.71 6.43 -9.92
CA VAL A 10 17.50 5.76 -9.43
C VAL A 10 17.38 4.33 -9.96
N ALA A 11 17.20 3.38 -9.06
CA ALA A 11 17.17 1.94 -9.39
C ALA A 11 18.34 1.54 -10.31
N SER A 12 18.04 1.00 -11.50
CA SER A 12 19.02 0.56 -12.49
C SER A 12 19.57 1.71 -13.36
N PHE A 13 19.06 2.94 -13.21
CA PHE A 13 19.50 4.10 -13.99
C PHE A 13 20.62 4.85 -13.27
N LYS A 14 21.86 4.73 -13.78
CA LYS A 14 22.96 5.64 -13.42
C LYS A 14 22.69 7.03 -14.01
N GLN A 15 22.54 7.10 -15.33
CA GLN A 15 22.09 8.28 -16.07
C GLN A 15 21.55 7.82 -17.43
N ALA A 16 20.34 8.23 -17.78
CA ALA A 16 19.74 7.97 -19.09
C ALA A 16 18.79 9.10 -19.48
N THR A 17 18.77 9.44 -20.76
CA THR A 17 17.85 10.40 -21.35
C THR A 17 17.15 9.77 -22.55
N LEU A 18 15.83 9.87 -22.60
CA LEU A 18 15.01 9.47 -23.73
C LEU A 18 14.39 10.72 -24.36
N ASN A 19 14.75 11.02 -25.60
CA ASN A 19 14.14 12.07 -26.41
C ASN A 19 13.16 11.46 -27.40
N THR A 20 11.99 12.07 -27.55
CA THR A 20 10.98 11.61 -28.50
C THR A 20 10.10 12.76 -29.02
N ASP A 21 9.74 12.66 -30.29
CA ASP A 21 8.74 13.48 -30.97
C ASP A 21 7.48 12.65 -31.32
N LYS A 22 7.45 11.37 -30.93
CA LYS A 22 6.40 10.43 -31.32
C LYS A 22 5.23 10.48 -30.35
N ARG A 23 4.03 10.42 -30.91
CA ARG A 23 2.77 10.30 -30.15
C ARG A 23 2.68 8.98 -29.38
N ILE A 24 3.21 7.89 -29.95
CA ILE A 24 3.23 6.55 -29.33
C ILE A 24 4.69 6.14 -29.16
N ASN A 25 5.05 5.74 -27.94
CA ASN A 25 6.39 5.29 -27.58
C ASN A 25 6.30 3.89 -26.96
N LEU A 26 7.14 2.97 -27.43
CA LEU A 26 7.24 1.61 -26.87
C LEU A 26 8.60 1.44 -26.19
N ILE A 27 8.59 1.24 -24.87
CA ILE A 27 9.79 0.96 -24.08
C ILE A 27 9.75 -0.51 -23.65
N TYR A 28 10.75 -1.30 -24.05
CA TYR A 28 10.84 -2.73 -23.76
C TYR A 28 12.26 -3.12 -23.31
N GLY A 29 12.41 -4.34 -22.79
CA GLY A 29 13.69 -4.85 -22.29
C GLY A 29 13.52 -5.98 -21.27
N LEU A 30 14.62 -6.53 -20.79
CA LEU A 30 14.64 -7.64 -19.82
C LEU A 30 14.08 -7.25 -18.45
N ASN A 31 13.81 -8.23 -17.60
CA ASN A 31 13.39 -7.97 -16.22
C ASN A 31 14.51 -7.30 -15.42
N GLY A 32 14.17 -6.38 -14.53
CA GLY A 32 15.13 -5.66 -13.70
C GLY A 32 15.84 -4.46 -14.36
N VAL A 33 15.63 -4.18 -15.65
CA VAL A 33 16.30 -3.05 -16.35
C VAL A 33 15.70 -1.66 -16.06
N GLY A 34 14.67 -1.57 -15.21
CA GLY A 34 14.08 -0.28 -14.80
C GLY A 34 12.83 0.18 -15.55
N LYS A 35 12.19 -0.68 -16.37
CA LYS A 35 10.93 -0.33 -17.09
C LYS A 35 9.85 0.21 -16.14
N SER A 36 9.59 -0.50 -15.04
CA SER A 36 8.61 -0.08 -14.03
C SER A 36 9.05 1.17 -13.26
N THR A 37 10.34 1.48 -13.22
CA THR A 37 10.85 2.70 -12.58
C THR A 37 10.42 3.94 -13.35
N ILE A 38 10.45 3.90 -14.68
CA ILE A 38 9.95 5.01 -15.53
C ILE A 38 8.46 5.24 -15.28
N SER A 39 7.65 4.17 -15.25
CA SER A 39 6.20 4.33 -15.01
C SER A 39 5.91 4.81 -13.58
N ASN A 40 6.66 4.36 -12.58
CA ASN A 40 6.51 4.81 -11.19
C ASN A 40 6.91 6.28 -11.00
N TYR A 41 7.91 6.76 -11.74
CA TYR A 41 8.28 8.18 -11.74
C TYR A 41 7.10 9.07 -12.16
N PHE A 42 6.44 8.75 -13.27
CA PHE A 42 5.26 9.52 -13.69
C PHE A 42 4.05 9.37 -12.75
N TYR A 43 3.96 8.28 -12.00
CA TYR A 43 2.89 8.08 -11.04
C TYR A 43 3.00 9.05 -9.84
N ASP A 44 4.23 9.32 -9.40
CA ASP A 44 4.51 10.22 -8.29
C ASP A 44 5.89 10.87 -8.46
N VAL A 45 5.92 11.95 -9.25
CA VAL A 45 7.17 12.65 -9.64
C VAL A 45 7.88 13.30 -8.44
N ASN A 46 7.17 13.50 -7.33
CA ASN A 46 7.66 14.20 -6.15
C ASN A 46 8.31 13.26 -5.13
N GLN A 47 8.41 11.95 -5.41
CA GLN A 47 9.08 11.05 -4.49
C GLN A 47 10.57 11.42 -4.33
N PRO A 48 11.12 11.36 -3.11
CA PRO A 48 12.53 11.70 -2.86
C PRO A 48 13.53 10.95 -3.73
N CYS A 49 13.23 9.69 -4.09
CA CYS A 49 14.08 8.87 -4.95
C CYS A 49 14.16 9.37 -6.41
N PHE A 50 13.23 10.22 -6.84
CA PHE A 50 13.19 10.83 -8.17
C PHE A 50 13.71 12.27 -8.19
N SER A 51 14.30 12.76 -7.10
CA SER A 51 14.85 14.13 -6.99
C SER A 51 15.83 14.52 -8.09
N ASN A 52 16.52 13.55 -8.71
CA ASN A 52 17.46 13.77 -9.81
C ASN A 52 16.86 13.45 -11.19
N CYS A 53 15.56 13.14 -11.27
CA CYS A 53 14.87 12.82 -12.51
C CYS A 53 14.06 14.04 -12.99
N SER A 54 13.84 14.14 -14.29
CA SER A 54 13.05 15.23 -14.87
C SER A 54 12.36 14.79 -16.15
N HIS A 55 11.37 15.56 -16.60
CA HIS A 55 10.75 15.37 -17.90
C HIS A 55 10.36 16.71 -18.50
N SER A 56 10.32 16.77 -19.83
CA SER A 56 9.86 17.93 -20.59
C SER A 56 8.58 17.56 -21.33
N SER A 57 7.60 18.46 -21.36
CA SER A 57 6.36 18.29 -22.11
C SER A 57 5.98 19.59 -22.81
N THR A 58 5.46 19.47 -24.03
CA THR A 58 4.88 20.59 -24.79
C THR A 58 3.48 20.99 -24.33
N SER A 59 2.85 20.20 -23.46
CA SER A 59 1.53 20.50 -22.90
C SER A 59 1.52 20.35 -21.38
N GLN A 60 0.65 21.12 -20.72
CA GLN A 60 0.44 21.09 -19.27
C GLN A 60 -0.68 20.11 -18.86
N ASP A 61 -1.08 19.22 -19.76
CA ASP A 61 -2.13 18.23 -19.47
C ASP A 61 -1.72 17.30 -18.33
N PRO A 62 -2.67 16.87 -17.49
CA PRO A 62 -2.37 15.90 -16.45
C PRO A 62 -1.88 14.57 -17.05
N ILE A 63 -0.80 14.04 -16.48
CA ILE A 63 -0.27 12.73 -16.87
C ILE A 63 -1.07 11.64 -16.16
N LEU A 64 -1.72 10.79 -16.93
CA LEU A 64 -2.45 9.62 -16.42
C LEU A 64 -1.58 8.38 -16.51
N VAL A 65 -1.37 7.70 -15.38
CA VAL A 65 -0.49 6.52 -15.31
C VAL A 65 -1.28 5.29 -14.89
N TYR A 66 -1.31 4.31 -15.78
CA TYR A 66 -1.86 2.98 -15.52
C TYR A 66 -0.72 1.97 -15.32
N ASN A 67 -0.41 1.64 -14.07
CA ASN A 67 0.62 0.68 -13.71
C ASN A 67 0.19 -0.17 -12.48
N GLN A 68 1.08 -1.04 -12.00
CA GLN A 68 0.81 -1.89 -10.84
C GLN A 68 0.44 -1.08 -9.58
N LYS A 69 1.05 0.10 -9.39
CA LYS A 69 0.80 0.98 -8.26
C LYS A 69 -0.60 1.60 -8.33
N PHE A 70 -1.01 2.05 -9.53
CA PHE A 70 -2.39 2.47 -9.78
C PHE A 70 -3.39 1.37 -9.42
N ILE A 71 -3.13 0.13 -9.86
CA ILE A 71 -4.00 -1.02 -9.57
C ILE A 71 -4.07 -1.24 -8.06
N HIS A 72 -2.93 -1.35 -7.37
CA HIS A 72 -2.89 -1.59 -5.93
C HIS A 72 -3.57 -0.48 -5.11
N ASP A 73 -3.43 0.78 -5.53
CA ASP A 73 -3.92 1.93 -4.78
C ASP A 73 -5.42 2.18 -5.01
N ASN A 74 -5.98 1.75 -6.16
CA ASN A 74 -7.38 2.02 -6.53
C ASN A 74 -8.29 0.79 -6.52
N PHE A 75 -7.72 -0.40 -6.72
CA PHE A 75 -8.45 -1.67 -6.76
C PHE A 75 -8.11 -2.47 -5.52
N PHE A 76 -9.15 -2.77 -4.75
CA PHE A 76 -9.05 -3.64 -3.59
C PHE A 76 -9.87 -4.91 -3.85
N VAL A 77 -9.28 -6.05 -3.52
CA VAL A 77 -9.97 -7.33 -3.45
C VAL A 77 -10.11 -7.66 -1.97
N GLN A 78 -11.34 -7.69 -1.49
CA GLN A 78 -11.63 -8.14 -0.14
C GLN A 78 -11.40 -9.66 -0.09
N ASP A 79 -10.59 -10.16 0.84
CA ASP A 79 -10.24 -11.59 0.93
C ASP A 79 -11.48 -12.50 1.03
N SER A 80 -12.60 -11.97 1.53
CA SER A 80 -13.89 -12.67 1.62
C SER A 80 -14.60 -12.89 0.29
N LEU A 81 -14.27 -12.13 -0.76
CA LEU A 81 -14.97 -12.16 -2.05
C LEU A 81 -13.96 -12.18 -3.21
N LYS A 82 -13.36 -13.35 -3.43
CA LYS A 82 -12.50 -13.59 -4.59
C LYS A 82 -13.26 -13.30 -5.90
N GLY A 83 -12.75 -12.37 -6.70
CA GLY A 83 -13.30 -12.02 -8.01
C GLY A 83 -14.15 -10.74 -8.04
N ILE A 84 -14.43 -10.11 -6.89
CA ILE A 84 -15.08 -8.79 -6.83
C ILE A 84 -14.01 -7.72 -6.62
N PHE A 85 -13.93 -6.78 -7.57
CA PHE A 85 -13.03 -5.63 -7.50
C PHE A 85 -13.81 -4.41 -7.04
N SER A 86 -13.55 -3.95 -5.81
CA SER A 86 -14.11 -2.70 -5.31
C SER A 86 -13.19 -1.54 -5.71
N LEU A 87 -13.79 -0.54 -6.39
CA LEU A 87 -13.14 0.71 -6.76
C LEU A 87 -13.27 1.71 -5.60
N SER A 88 -12.15 2.08 -4.96
CA SER A 88 -11.99 3.28 -4.09
C SER A 88 -10.86 3.10 -3.09
N LYS A 89 -9.82 3.94 -3.18
CA LYS A 89 -8.75 4.02 -2.17
C LYS A 89 -9.29 4.31 -0.76
N LYS A 90 -10.33 5.16 -0.66
CA LYS A 90 -10.98 5.49 0.61
C LYS A 90 -11.67 4.28 1.24
N ASN A 91 -12.24 3.39 0.43
CA ASN A 91 -12.93 2.20 0.93
C ASN A 91 -11.91 1.20 1.50
N LYS A 92 -10.76 1.03 0.83
CA LYS A 92 -9.66 0.18 1.32
C LYS A 92 -9.14 0.62 2.69
N GLU A 93 -8.88 1.92 2.87
CA GLU A 93 -8.40 2.44 4.15
C GLU A 93 -9.45 2.31 5.26
N ALA A 94 -10.72 2.59 4.96
CA ALA A 94 -11.80 2.43 5.92
C ALA A 94 -12.00 0.98 6.35
N GLU A 95 -12.07 0.04 5.39
CA GLU A 95 -12.19 -1.39 5.66
C GLU A 95 -10.99 -1.93 6.46
N SER A 96 -9.77 -1.52 6.11
CA SER A 96 -8.57 -1.94 6.85
C SER A 96 -8.63 -1.49 8.31
N LYS A 97 -9.07 -0.27 8.58
CA LYS A 97 -9.27 0.24 9.96
C LYS A 97 -10.35 -0.54 10.71
N ILE A 98 -11.45 -0.90 10.05
CA ILE A 98 -12.52 -1.70 10.65
C ILE A 98 -12.00 -3.11 11.02
N ILE A 99 -11.24 -3.75 10.13
CA ILE A 99 -10.65 -5.08 10.37
C ILE A 99 -9.69 -5.02 11.56
N GLN A 100 -8.78 -4.04 11.58
CA GLN A 100 -7.84 -3.86 12.69
C GLN A 100 -8.57 -3.60 14.01
N ALA A 101 -9.56 -2.71 14.02
CA ALA A 101 -10.33 -2.41 15.23
C ALA A 101 -11.12 -3.64 15.72
N SER A 102 -11.67 -4.44 14.81
CA SER A 102 -12.40 -5.67 15.14
C SER A 102 -11.48 -6.73 15.73
N ASN A 103 -10.28 -6.91 15.17
CA ASN A 103 -9.28 -7.83 15.70
C ASN A 103 -8.81 -7.41 17.09
N ASN A 104 -8.51 -6.13 17.28
CA ASN A 104 -8.12 -5.59 18.60
C ASN A 104 -9.23 -5.78 19.63
N LYS A 105 -10.49 -5.52 19.25
CA LYS A 105 -11.64 -5.75 20.13
C LYS A 105 -11.74 -7.21 20.55
N ASN A 106 -11.57 -8.15 19.63
CA ASN A 106 -11.62 -9.58 19.93
C ASN A 106 -10.50 -10.01 20.88
N GLN A 107 -9.27 -9.51 20.67
CA GLN A 107 -8.14 -9.79 21.56
C GLN A 107 -8.36 -9.23 22.98
N LEU A 108 -8.87 -8.00 23.09
CA LEU A 108 -9.20 -7.39 24.37
C LEU A 108 -10.31 -8.14 25.09
N GLN A 109 -11.33 -8.62 24.36
CA GLN A 109 -12.40 -9.42 24.93
C GLN A 109 -11.88 -10.75 25.49
N GLN A 110 -11.01 -11.44 24.74
CA GLN A 110 -10.37 -12.68 25.23
C GLN A 110 -9.56 -12.44 26.50
N ALA A 111 -8.72 -11.39 26.52
CA ALA A 111 -7.94 -11.04 27.70
C ALA A 111 -8.83 -10.67 28.91
N LEU A 112 -9.95 -9.99 28.68
CA LEU A 112 -10.93 -9.69 29.73
C LEU A 112 -11.55 -10.96 30.29
N ASP A 113 -11.99 -11.88 29.43
CA ASP A 113 -12.62 -13.13 29.83
C ASP A 113 -11.66 -14.02 30.65
N GLU A 114 -10.39 -14.07 30.25
CA GLU A 114 -9.32 -14.73 31.02
C GLU A 114 -9.16 -14.14 32.41
N LYS A 115 -9.09 -12.81 32.54
CA LYS A 115 -8.95 -12.11 33.82
C LYS A 115 -10.16 -12.30 34.72
N VAL A 116 -11.37 -12.29 34.16
CA VAL A 116 -12.61 -12.57 34.90
C VAL A 116 -12.63 -14.00 35.43
N ASN A 117 -12.17 -14.96 34.64
CA ASN A 117 -12.07 -16.36 35.09
C ASN A 117 -11.02 -16.54 36.20
N GLU A 118 -9.85 -15.91 36.06
CA GLU A 118 -8.80 -15.90 37.09
C GLU A 118 -9.33 -15.32 38.42
N GLN A 119 -10.05 -14.20 38.35
CA GLN A 119 -10.66 -13.56 39.52
C GLN A 119 -11.70 -14.47 40.21
N LYS A 120 -12.55 -15.16 39.43
CA LYS A 120 -13.53 -16.12 39.97
C LYS A 120 -12.87 -17.30 40.66
N LEU A 121 -11.77 -17.82 40.10
CA LEU A 121 -11.00 -18.92 40.70
C LEU A 121 -10.36 -18.49 42.02
N LEU A 122 -9.76 -17.30 42.07
CA LEU A 122 -9.21 -16.72 43.30
C LEU A 122 -10.28 -16.50 44.37
N GLN A 123 -11.46 -16.01 44.01
CA GLN A 123 -12.55 -15.83 44.96
C GLN A 123 -13.03 -17.16 45.56
N LYS A 124 -13.15 -18.22 44.75
CA LYS A 124 -13.48 -19.57 45.24
C LYS A 124 -12.43 -20.10 46.21
N SER A 125 -11.14 -20.00 45.86
CA SER A 125 -10.08 -20.50 46.74
C SER A 125 -10.01 -19.75 48.08
N PHE A 126 -10.28 -18.44 48.08
CA PHE A 126 -10.42 -17.66 49.32
C PHE A 126 -11.61 -18.11 50.19
N GLN A 127 -12.75 -18.41 49.58
CA GLN A 127 -13.93 -18.92 50.32
C GLN A 127 -13.66 -20.32 50.91
N ASP A 128 -13.04 -21.21 50.15
CA ASP A 128 -12.71 -22.56 50.60
C ASP A 128 -11.72 -22.56 51.78
N GLN A 129 -10.75 -21.64 51.78
CA GLN A 129 -9.83 -21.47 52.91
C GLN A 129 -10.52 -20.93 54.17
N LYS A 130 -11.54 -20.09 54.01
CA LYS A 130 -12.28 -19.51 55.13
C LYS A 130 -13.21 -20.52 55.82
N HIS A 131 -13.72 -21.51 55.09
CA HIS A 131 -14.56 -22.59 55.64
C HIS A 131 -13.75 -23.74 56.29
N LYS A 132 -12.43 -23.78 56.12
CA LYS A 132 -11.55 -24.79 56.74
C LYS A 132 -10.93 -24.35 58.08
N ARG A 133 -11.16 -23.14 58.54
CA ARG A 133 -10.79 -22.63 59.87
C ARG A 133 -12.02 -22.55 60.76
#